data_AF-A0A344UAJ3-F1
#
_entry.id   AF-A0A344UAJ3-F1
#
_cell.length_a   1.000
_cell.length_b   1.000
_cell.length_c   1.000
_cell.angle_alpha   90.00
_cell.angle_beta   90.00
_cell.angle_gamma   90.00
#
_symmetry.space_group_name_H-M   'P 1'
#
loop_
_entity.id
_entity.type
_entity.pdbx_description
1 polymer ?
#
loop_
_entity_poly.entity_id
_entity_poly.type
_entity_poly.pdbx_seq_one_letter_code
_entity_poly.pdbx_strand_id
1 'polypeptide(L)' 'MAAHLSKGQTARWNKRLAETTTNKARATALWDLARLLAGTDDRAWADLVLLLQGWTTEQQGRPTSS' A
#
# COMPACT_ATOMS: atom_id res chain seq x y z
N MET A 1 -4.59 1.62 -17.48
CA MET A 1 -5.94 1.38 -16.90
C MET A 1 -5.70 0.87 -15.49
N ALA A 2 -6.14 1.58 -14.45
CA ALA A 2 -5.92 1.11 -13.08
C ALA A 2 -6.60 -0.26 -12.88
N ALA A 3 -5.88 -1.25 -12.38
CA ALA A 3 -6.45 -2.58 -12.17
C ALA A 3 -7.53 -2.52 -11.09
N HIS A 4 -8.79 -2.80 -11.45
CA HIS A 4 -9.87 -2.90 -10.48
C HIS A 4 -9.84 -4.29 -9.83
N LEU A 5 -9.63 -4.33 -8.51
CA LEU A 5 -9.73 -5.57 -7.75
C LEU A 5 -11.18 -6.05 -7.71
N SER A 6 -11.37 -7.36 -7.93
CA SER A 6 -12.66 -7.99 -7.66
C SER A 6 -12.97 -7.95 -6.16
N LYS A 7 -14.25 -8.09 -5.79
CA LYS A 7 -14.66 -8.14 -4.36
C LYS A 7 -13.88 -9.18 -3.55
N GLY A 8 -13.60 -10.35 -4.15
CA GLY A 8 -12.82 -11.42 -3.52
C GLY A 8 -11.35 -11.05 -3.33
N GLN A 9 -10.74 -10.33 -4.29
CA GLN A 9 -9.37 -9.84 -4.17
C GLN A 9 -9.26 -8.75 -3.09
N THR A 10 -10.22 -7.83 -3.03
CA THR A 10 -10.29 -6.80 -1.98
C THR A 10 -10.42 -7.43 -0.60
N ALA A 11 -11.30 -8.40 -0.42
CA ALA A 11 -11.46 -9.11 0.85
C ALA A 11 -10.17 -9.82 1.30
N ARG A 12 -9.48 -10.47 0.35
CA ARG A 12 -8.18 -11.12 0.61
C ARG A 12 -7.12 -10.12 1.07
N TRP A 13 -7.01 -8.98 0.40
CA TRP A 13 -6.03 -7.95 0.75
C TRP A 13 -6.34 -7.28 2.09
N ASN A 14 -7.61 -7.00 2.37
CA ASN A 14 -8.04 -6.49 3.68
C ASN A 14 -7.69 -7.47 4.80
N LYS A 15 -7.94 -8.77 4.61
CA LYS A 15 -7.56 -9.81 5.56
C LYS A 15 -6.04 -9.84 5.77
N ARG A 16 -5.26 -9.86 4.67
CA ARG A 16 -3.79 -9.88 4.74
C ARG A 16 -3.22 -8.65 5.46
N LEU A 17 -3.77 -7.46 5.22
CA LEU A 17 -3.34 -6.24 5.92
C LEU A 17 -3.72 -6.27 7.41
N ALA A 18 -4.91 -6.76 7.75
CA ALA A 18 -5.35 -6.90 9.13
C ALA A 18 -4.49 -7.90 9.92
N GLU A 19 -3.99 -8.96 9.27
CA GLU A 19 -3.10 -9.96 9.88
C GLU A 19 -1.66 -9.45 10.08
N THR A 20 -1.30 -8.26 9.58
CA THR A 20 0.05 -7.70 9.79
C THR A 20 0.20 -7.12 11.19
N THR A 21 1.06 -7.75 11.99
CA THR A 21 1.34 -7.36 13.38
C THR A 21 2.52 -6.40 13.54
N THR A 22 3.33 -6.21 12.48
CA THR A 22 4.47 -5.29 12.48
C THR A 22 4.36 -4.28 11.35
N ASN A 23 4.91 -3.07 11.58
CA ASN A 23 4.98 -2.04 10.55
C ASN A 23 5.75 -2.51 9.30
N LYS A 24 6.79 -3.33 9.49
CA LYS A 24 7.54 -3.94 8.39
C LYS A 24 6.66 -4.86 7.55
N ALA A 25 5.92 -5.78 8.19
CA ALA A 25 5.03 -6.70 7.47
C ALA A 25 3.90 -5.94 6.74
N ARG A 26 3.38 -4.88 7.36
CA ARG A 26 2.37 -4.02 6.74
C ARG A 26 2.90 -3.29 5.50
N ALA A 27 4.10 -2.73 5.60
CA ALA A 27 4.76 -2.07 4.47
C ALA A 27 5.00 -3.04 3.31
N THR A 28 5.47 -4.27 3.58
CA THR A 28 5.64 -5.30 2.55
C THR A 28 4.31 -5.69 1.90
N ALA A 29 3.24 -5.86 2.68
CA ALA A 29 1.92 -6.19 2.13
C ALA A 29 1.36 -5.07 1.25
N LEU A 30 1.53 -3.79 1.65
CA LEU A 30 1.13 -2.64 0.84
C LEU A 30 1.96 -2.52 -0.45
N TRP A 31 3.25 -2.83 -0.38
CA TRP A 31 4.13 -2.85 -1.55
C TRP A 31 3.71 -3.90 -2.58
N ASP A 32 3.39 -5.12 -2.13
CA ASP A 32 2.91 -6.18 -3.03
C ASP A 32 1.56 -5.82 -3.67
N LEU A 33 0.67 -5.18 -2.90
CA LEU A 33 -0.61 -4.70 -3.41
C LEU A 33 -0.41 -3.60 -4.46
N ALA A 34 0.47 -2.64 -4.21
CA ALA A 34 0.80 -1.58 -5.15
C ALA A 34 1.34 -2.14 -6.48
N ARG A 35 2.23 -3.15 -6.43
CA ARG A 35 2.71 -3.83 -7.64
C ARG A 35 1.59 -4.52 -8.40
N LEU A 36 0.70 -5.21 -7.69
CA LEU A 36 -0.45 -5.87 -8.32
C LEU A 36 -1.36 -4.86 -9.04
N LEU A 37 -1.59 -3.69 -8.43
CA LEU A 37 -2.46 -2.64 -8.98
C LEU A 37 -1.83 -1.90 -10.16
N ALA A 38 -0.53 -1.65 -10.10
CA ALA A 38 0.23 -1.03 -11.19
C ALA A 38 0.33 -1.98 -12.40
N GLY A 39 0.41 -3.29 -12.17
CA GLY A 39 0.58 -4.27 -13.23
C GLY A 39 1.86 -3.97 -14.03
N THR A 40 1.72 -3.73 -15.34
CA THR A 40 2.82 -3.32 -16.25
C THR A 40 2.80 -1.83 -16.58
N ASP A 41 1.98 -1.02 -15.90
CA ASP A 41 1.87 0.41 -16.12
C ASP A 41 2.88 1.16 -15.23
N ASP A 42 4.04 1.50 -15.80
CA ASP A 42 5.14 2.18 -15.10
C ASP A 42 4.72 3.54 -14.53
N ARG A 43 3.75 4.22 -15.16
CA ARG A 43 3.23 5.49 -14.67
C ARG A 43 2.38 5.29 -13.42
N ALA A 44 1.51 4.28 -13.43
CA ALA A 44 0.74 3.90 -12.24
C ALA A 44 1.66 3.47 -11.08
N TRP A 45 2.76 2.79 -11.39
CA TRP A 45 3.78 2.45 -10.39
C TRP A 45 4.46 3.69 -9.79
N ALA A 46 4.87 4.65 -10.62
CA ALA A 46 5.49 5.89 -10.15
C ALA A 46 4.54 6.70 -9.25
N ASP A 47 3.27 6.83 -9.63
CA ASP A 47 2.26 7.53 -8.82
C ASP A 47 2.05 6.84 -7.45
N LEU A 48 2.03 5.50 -7.42
CA LEU A 48 1.93 4.73 -6.17
C LEU A 48 3.15 4.91 -5.26
N VAL A 49 4.36 4.96 -5.83
CA VAL A 49 5.59 5.21 -5.06
C VAL A 49 5.55 6.61 -4.44
N LEU A 50 5.11 7.63 -5.19
CA LEU A 50 4.97 9.00 -4.70
C LEU A 50 3.95 9.10 -3.56
N LEU A 51 2.79 8.43 -3.69
CA LEU A 51 1.78 8.36 -2.64
C LEU A 51 2.31 7.70 -1.36
N LEU A 52 3.05 6.60 -1.48
CA LEU A 52 3.66 5.91 -0.35
C LEU A 52 4.75 6.75 0.34
N GLN A 53 5.56 7.48 -0.43
CA GLN A 53 6.57 8.41 0.10
C GLN A 53 5.91 9.59 0.84
N GLY A 54 4.87 10.19 0.27
CA GLY A 54 4.11 11.25 0.92
C GLY A 54 3.53 10.80 2.25
N TRP A 55 2.83 9.65 2.26
CA TRP A 55 2.29 9.06 3.47
C TRP A 55 3.36 8.75 4.53
N THR A 56 4.51 8.22 4.12
CA THR A 56 5.62 7.92 5.05
C THR A 56 6.17 9.20 5.67
N THR A 57 6.31 10.26 4.88
CA THR A 57 6.76 11.57 5.34
C THR A 57 5.77 12.18 6.33
N GLU A 58 4.47 12.11 6.04
CA GLU A 58 3.41 12.56 6.95
C GLU A 58 3.39 11.81 8.29
N GLN A 59 3.65 10.50 8.27
CA GLN A 59 3.72 9.70 9.49
C GLN A 59 4.98 9.99 10.30
N GLN A 60 6.11 10.28 9.65
CA GLN A 60 7.36 10.67 10.32
C GLN A 60 7.31 12.09 10.88
N GLY A 61 6.56 13.00 10.24
CA GLY A 61 6.34 14.36 10.70
C GLY A 61 5.29 14.48 11.80
N ARG A 62 4.55 13.42 12.12
CA ARG A 62 3.59 13.40 13.23
C ARG A 62 4.37 13.23 14.54
N PRO A 63 4.42 14.25 15.42
CA PRO A 63 4.97 14.04 16.75
C PRO A 63 4.13 12.96 17.40
N THR A 64 4.78 11.92 17.92
CA THR A 64 4.17 11.08 18.94
C THR A 64 3.96 11.95 20.16
N SER A 65 2.83 12.65 20.21
CA SER A 65 2.38 13.31 21.44
C SER A 65 2.10 12.21 22.45
N SER A 66 3.04 12.08 23.38
CA SER A 66 2.97 11.31 24.63
C SER A 66 1.80 11.75 25.51
#